data_AF-A0A510V3I8-F1
#
_entry.id   AF-A0A510V3I8-F1
#
_cell.length_a   1.000
_cell.length_b   1.000
_cell.length_c   1.000
_cell.angle_alpha   90.00
_cell.angle_beta   90.00
_cell.angle_gamma   90.00
#
_symmetry.space_group_name_H-M   'P 1'
#
loop_
_entity.id
_entity.type
_entity.pdbx_description
1 polymer ?
#
loop_
_entity_poly.entity_id
_entity_poly.type
_entity_poly.pdbx_seq_one_letter_code
_entity_poly.pdbx_strand_id
1 'polypeptide(L)'
;MASRFDVLLVGTTNVGRSLAAERLLRARLGVDSAVTVTSAGVYAAADDPVPEHLRDLLAREGVAVEGHHPRELSATMVESADLVLTTSRQERSAVVRKVPAAVRRTFTLSELARVATSLGPSALPEGDVAARLSALADAAAMHLAGTAPLTAADDDIPDPAAAGRRRYEKSFVQVRAAVDGIAWSLLSPPDEPGPPPPEVPHASPHHRARNIAIAVVGSLVLLIVLATGGALVVAGALDNRLERFPDPVGLTDRPDPFPPATVGGRAPVTILVLGSTDDVRTEGGQDWAAAAAQTDMVMLAHVSADRSSVQVIAMPPDLSVDVPGSGPGTLRSAFAQGGPSGAVQTVEQLTNVRLDHVALTDSETFARVTDGLGGVEVDLDSRLVVNGRQVSPAGLHRLTGEEALAWVRGDTLDDVSRAERSAVWLRAILDRSGDDDVRRNPATWLRLLGVVAGSVAVDEAFDRSELVGLLTSVRNLGPDEVRVVPVPTTVVITGDSAAVVPDAAPFGTLMGALRTDTLDEYLAAGP
;
A
#
# COMPACT_ATOMS: atom_id res chain seq x y z
N MET A 1 -21.04 40.38 20.33
CA MET A 1 -20.26 39.22 20.83
C MET A 1 -19.48 38.72 19.63
N ALA A 2 -18.16 38.61 19.71
CA ALA A 2 -17.39 37.97 18.63
C ALA A 2 -17.93 36.55 18.45
N SER A 3 -18.31 36.18 17.23
CA SER A 3 -18.78 34.84 16.92
C SER A 3 -17.62 33.87 17.13
N ARG A 4 -17.77 32.98 18.10
CA ARG A 4 -16.81 31.91 18.38
C ARG A 4 -16.80 30.94 17.19
N PHE A 5 -15.63 30.48 16.77
CA PHE A 5 -15.48 29.55 15.65
C PHE A 5 -14.87 28.23 16.14
N ASP A 6 -15.55 27.11 15.93
CA ASP A 6 -15.17 25.82 16.50
C ASP A 6 -14.53 24.89 15.46
N VAL A 7 -13.27 24.48 15.71
CA VAL A 7 -12.48 23.58 14.87
C VAL A 7 -12.35 22.22 15.54
N LEU A 8 -12.62 21.16 14.80
CA LEU A 8 -12.45 19.78 15.24
C LEU A 8 -11.36 19.06 14.44
N LEU A 9 -10.30 18.63 15.12
CA LEU A 9 -9.23 17.79 14.56
C LEU A 9 -9.55 16.31 14.76
N VAL A 10 -9.55 15.54 13.69
CA VAL A 10 -9.91 14.11 13.70
C VAL A 10 -8.75 13.27 13.22
N GLY A 11 -8.39 12.25 14.00
CA GLY A 11 -7.39 11.25 13.63
C GLY A 11 -7.86 9.86 14.05
N THR A 12 -6.95 8.89 14.13
CA THR A 12 -7.33 7.51 14.48
C THR A 12 -7.69 7.35 15.96
N THR A 13 -6.72 7.53 16.87
CA THR A 13 -6.85 7.20 18.31
C THR A 13 -6.86 8.41 19.25
N ASN A 14 -6.92 9.63 18.72
CA ASN A 14 -6.87 10.88 19.49
C ASN A 14 -5.69 11.06 20.47
N VAL A 15 -4.61 10.29 20.29
CA VAL A 15 -3.36 10.42 21.05
C VAL A 15 -2.13 10.66 20.17
N GLY A 16 -2.34 10.80 18.85
CA GLY A 16 -1.29 10.96 17.85
C GLY A 16 -1.42 12.27 17.07
N ARG A 17 -1.64 12.15 15.75
CA ARG A 17 -1.67 13.27 14.79
C ARG A 17 -2.71 14.34 15.12
N SER A 18 -3.94 13.96 15.45
CA SER A 18 -5.01 14.93 15.75
C SER A 18 -4.78 15.70 17.04
N LEU A 19 -4.21 15.05 18.06
CA LEU A 19 -3.77 15.71 19.30
C LEU A 19 -2.62 16.68 19.02
N ALA A 20 -1.61 16.26 18.26
CA ALA A 20 -0.49 17.12 17.87
C ALA A 20 -0.97 18.37 17.14
N ALA A 21 -1.86 18.19 16.16
CA ALA A 21 -2.44 19.28 15.37
C ALA A 21 -3.27 20.24 16.24
N GLU A 22 -4.11 19.73 17.15
CA GLU A 22 -4.86 20.57 18.09
C GLU A 22 -3.92 21.43 18.91
N ARG A 23 -2.92 20.81 19.54
CA ARG A 23 -2.05 21.48 20.50
C ARG A 23 -1.17 22.54 19.84
N LEU A 24 -0.61 22.22 18.67
CA LEU A 24 0.16 23.17 17.87
C LEU A 24 -0.72 24.33 17.39
N LEU A 25 -1.90 24.05 16.82
CA LEU A 25 -2.76 25.11 16.30
C LEU A 25 -3.23 26.04 17.42
N ARG A 26 -3.61 25.52 18.59
CA ARG A 26 -3.94 26.36 19.76
C ARG A 26 -2.77 27.24 20.19
N ALA A 27 -1.57 26.68 20.21
CA ALA A 27 -0.37 27.43 20.57
C ALA A 27 -0.08 28.55 19.58
N ARG A 28 -0.29 28.33 18.27
CA ARG A 28 -0.10 29.37 17.24
C ARG A 28 -1.17 30.46 17.29
N LEU A 29 -2.44 30.08 17.46
CA LEU A 29 -3.56 31.03 17.48
C LEU A 29 -3.62 31.90 18.76
N GLY A 30 -3.03 31.43 19.86
CA GLY A 30 -3.02 32.12 21.15
C GLY A 30 -4.29 31.89 21.98
N VAL A 31 -4.17 32.07 23.29
CA VAL A 31 -5.22 31.76 24.28
C VAL A 31 -6.44 32.68 24.22
N ASP A 32 -6.28 33.90 23.69
CA ASP A 32 -7.33 34.90 23.57
C ASP A 32 -8.06 34.84 22.21
N SER A 33 -7.74 33.84 21.37
CA SER A 33 -8.38 33.66 20.08
C SER A 33 -9.87 33.32 20.24
N ALA A 34 -10.71 33.89 19.37
CA ALA A 34 -12.12 33.53 19.26
C ALA A 34 -12.33 32.12 18.66
N VAL A 35 -11.25 31.42 18.29
CA VAL A 35 -11.28 30.06 17.73
C VAL A 35 -11.09 29.02 18.83
N THR A 36 -12.07 28.13 19.01
CA THR A 36 -11.86 26.92 19.82
C THR A 36 -11.31 25.81 18.94
N VAL A 37 -10.22 25.17 19.36
CA VAL A 37 -9.71 23.97 18.69
C VAL A 37 -9.84 22.80 19.65
N THR A 38 -10.45 21.73 19.18
CA THR A 38 -10.60 20.47 19.90
C THR A 38 -10.19 19.30 19.01
N SER A 39 -9.93 18.13 19.59
CA SER A 39 -9.66 16.92 18.82
C SER A 39 -10.47 15.72 19.27
N ALA A 40 -10.63 14.77 18.35
CA ALA A 40 -11.24 13.46 18.55
C ALA A 40 -10.52 12.40 17.71
N GLY A 41 -10.89 11.14 17.94
CA GLY A 41 -10.38 9.99 17.21
C GLY A 41 -11.52 9.12 16.71
N VAL A 42 -11.42 8.60 15.49
CA VAL A 42 -12.42 7.70 14.92
C VAL A 42 -12.57 6.42 15.77
N TYR A 43 -11.48 6.00 16.43
CA TYR A 43 -11.38 4.78 17.24
C TYR A 43 -10.66 5.03 18.58
N ALA A 44 -10.83 6.22 19.17
CA ALA A 44 -10.15 6.55 20.44
C ALA A 44 -10.75 5.81 21.64
N ALA A 45 -9.93 5.15 22.45
CA ALA A 45 -10.34 4.64 23.75
C ALA A 45 -10.04 5.68 24.85
N ALA A 46 -10.94 5.80 25.84
CA ALA A 46 -10.85 6.83 26.89
C ALA A 46 -9.53 6.78 27.70
N ASP A 47 -8.91 5.61 27.77
CA ASP A 47 -7.68 5.35 28.54
C ASP A 47 -6.43 5.24 27.66
N ASP A 48 -6.50 5.57 26.36
CA ASP A 48 -5.34 5.50 25.46
C ASP A 48 -4.22 6.43 25.98
N PRO A 49 -3.03 5.89 26.27
CA PRO A 49 -1.94 6.72 26.78
C PRO A 49 -1.38 7.59 25.65
N VAL A 50 -1.19 8.88 25.93
CA VAL A 50 -0.40 9.73 25.04
C VAL A 50 1.03 9.16 24.96
N PRO A 51 1.57 8.87 23.76
CA PRO A 51 2.91 8.34 23.61
C PRO A 51 3.98 9.32 24.14
N GLU A 52 4.98 8.81 24.84
CA GLU A 52 6.10 9.61 25.38
C GLU A 52 6.82 10.41 24.29
N HIS A 53 6.99 9.81 23.11
CA HIS A 53 7.56 10.46 21.94
C HIS A 53 6.79 11.70 21.47
N LEU A 54 5.46 11.67 21.53
CA LEU A 54 4.66 12.85 21.19
C LEU A 54 4.79 13.93 22.26
N ARG A 55 4.86 13.55 23.54
CA ARG A 55 5.13 14.49 24.64
C ARG A 55 6.47 15.20 24.44
N ASP A 56 7.52 14.45 24.10
CA ASP A 56 8.85 15.02 23.82
C ASP A 56 8.82 16.02 22.66
N LEU A 57 8.11 15.69 21.57
CA LEU A 57 8.04 16.53 20.38
C LEU A 57 7.23 17.81 20.63
N LEU A 58 6.10 17.71 21.35
CA LEU A 58 5.32 18.89 21.74
C LEU A 58 6.07 19.76 22.76
N ALA A 59 6.80 19.15 23.71
CA ALA A 59 7.60 19.88 24.68
C ALA A 59 8.72 20.70 24.00
N ARG A 60 9.33 20.20 22.93
CA ARG A 60 10.32 20.95 22.12
C ARG A 60 9.71 22.18 21.44
N GLU A 61 8.43 22.15 21.15
CA GLU A 61 7.66 23.28 20.61
C GLU A 61 7.10 24.18 21.73
N GLY A 62 7.41 23.89 23.01
CA GLY A 62 6.91 24.62 24.17
C GLY A 62 5.44 24.34 24.49
N VAL A 63 4.88 23.23 24.00
CA VAL A 63 3.46 22.90 24.09
C VAL A 63 3.21 21.75 25.06
N ALA A 64 2.32 22.00 26.04
CA ALA A 64 1.92 21.06 27.08
C ALA A 64 0.83 20.07 26.61
N VAL A 65 0.88 18.84 27.11
CA VAL A 65 -0.09 17.77 26.79
C VAL A 65 -0.89 17.30 28.01
N GLU A 66 -0.60 17.88 29.17
CA GLU A 66 -1.24 17.60 30.44
C GLU A 66 -2.76 17.89 30.39
N GLY A 67 -3.53 17.02 31.03
CA GLY A 67 -5.00 17.11 31.05
C GLY A 67 -5.68 16.73 29.74
N HIS A 68 -4.95 16.17 28.76
CA HIS A 68 -5.58 15.55 27.59
C HIS A 68 -6.25 14.23 27.97
N HIS A 69 -7.50 14.06 27.54
CA HIS A 69 -8.24 12.82 27.64
C HIS A 69 -8.71 12.45 26.22
N PRO A 70 -8.34 11.26 25.71
CA PRO A 70 -8.77 10.83 24.39
C PRO A 70 -10.29 10.75 24.30
N ARG A 71 -10.85 11.19 23.17
CA ARG A 71 -12.29 11.23 22.92
C ARG A 71 -12.62 10.57 21.60
N GLU A 72 -13.55 9.61 21.66
CA GLU A 72 -14.09 9.00 20.45
C GLU A 72 -14.97 10.00 19.69
N LEU A 73 -14.89 9.96 18.36
CA LEU A 73 -15.62 10.82 17.46
C LEU A 73 -17.14 10.55 17.52
N SER A 74 -17.90 11.52 18.01
CA SER A 74 -19.36 11.50 17.97
C SER A 74 -19.94 12.36 16.85
N ALA A 75 -21.17 12.08 16.43
CA ALA A 75 -21.89 12.92 15.48
C ALA A 75 -22.08 14.34 16.02
N THR A 76 -22.37 14.48 17.31
CA THR A 76 -22.56 15.78 17.97
C THR A 76 -21.32 16.66 17.91
N MET A 77 -20.11 16.10 18.05
CA MET A 77 -18.87 16.86 17.89
C MET A 77 -18.70 17.39 16.46
N VAL A 78 -19.04 16.56 15.46
CA VAL A 78 -18.97 16.95 14.05
C VAL A 78 -20.02 18.02 13.75
N GLU A 79 -21.25 17.87 14.22
CA GLU A 79 -22.35 18.82 14.03
C GLU A 79 -22.07 20.19 14.65
N SER A 80 -21.43 20.23 15.83
CA SER A 80 -21.10 21.48 16.52
C SER A 80 -19.89 22.22 15.96
N ALA A 81 -19.07 21.57 15.13
CA ALA A 81 -17.87 22.19 14.57
C ALA A 81 -18.21 23.02 13.32
N ASP A 82 -17.65 24.23 13.22
CA ASP A 82 -17.72 25.05 12.00
C ASP A 82 -16.75 24.52 10.92
N LEU A 83 -15.65 23.89 11.34
CA LEU A 83 -14.64 23.29 10.48
C LEU A 83 -14.13 21.96 11.05
N VAL A 84 -14.04 20.93 10.22
CA VAL A 84 -13.46 19.63 10.58
C VAL A 84 -12.22 19.37 9.75
N LEU A 85 -11.13 19.04 10.42
CA LEU A 85 -9.82 18.75 9.82
C LEU A 85 -9.39 17.33 10.16
N THR A 86 -9.19 16.51 9.14
CA THR A 86 -8.81 15.11 9.32
C THR A 86 -7.34 14.88 8.97
N THR A 87 -6.69 13.91 9.60
CA THR A 87 -5.26 13.65 9.35
C THR A 87 -5.01 12.77 8.11
N SER A 88 -6.05 12.15 7.57
CA SER A 88 -6.09 11.40 6.32
C SER A 88 -7.48 11.46 5.67
N ARG A 89 -7.56 10.99 4.43
CA ARG A 89 -8.78 10.79 3.66
C ARG A 89 -9.63 9.65 4.19
N GLN A 90 -9.04 8.63 4.81
CA GLN A 90 -9.78 7.55 5.49
C GLN A 90 -10.59 8.12 6.65
N GLU A 91 -9.99 9.00 7.46
CA GLU A 91 -10.68 9.67 8.56
C GLU A 91 -11.70 10.71 8.05
N ARG A 92 -11.40 11.42 6.94
CA ARG A 92 -12.37 12.28 6.25
C ARG A 92 -13.61 11.51 5.86
N SER A 93 -13.43 10.32 5.28
CA SER A 93 -14.52 9.44 4.89
C SER A 93 -15.32 8.97 6.11
N ALA A 94 -14.67 8.69 7.23
CA ALA A 94 -15.34 8.32 8.48
C ALA A 94 -16.20 9.46 9.05
N VAL A 95 -15.71 10.71 9.03
CA VAL A 95 -16.47 11.90 9.42
C VAL A 95 -17.71 12.06 8.53
N VAL A 96 -17.53 12.02 7.21
CA VAL A 96 -18.63 12.21 6.24
C VAL A 96 -19.65 11.07 6.32
N ARG A 97 -19.23 9.82 6.51
CA ARG A 97 -20.16 8.70 6.73
C ARG A 97 -21.00 8.91 7.99
N LYS A 98 -20.42 9.47 9.04
CA LYS A 98 -21.11 9.72 10.32
C LYS A 98 -22.04 10.93 10.23
N VAL A 99 -21.64 12.01 9.54
CA VAL A 99 -22.46 13.22 9.31
C VAL A 99 -22.30 13.69 7.86
N PRO A 100 -23.14 13.22 6.92
CA PRO A 100 -23.01 13.55 5.49
C PRO A 100 -23.13 15.05 5.18
N ALA A 101 -23.87 15.81 5.98
CA ALA A 101 -24.00 17.25 5.82
C ALA A 101 -22.68 18.02 6.05
N ALA A 102 -21.68 17.40 6.69
CA ALA A 102 -20.40 18.04 7.01
C ALA A 102 -19.41 18.08 5.83
N VAL A 103 -19.72 17.48 4.67
CA VAL A 103 -18.82 17.36 3.51
C VAL A 103 -18.15 18.68 3.12
N ARG A 104 -18.91 19.78 3.08
CA ARG A 104 -18.42 21.10 2.64
C ARG A 104 -17.50 21.80 3.64
N ARG A 105 -17.44 21.31 4.87
CA ARG A 105 -16.61 21.85 5.96
C ARG A 105 -15.67 20.80 6.54
N THR A 106 -15.41 19.72 5.80
CA THR A 106 -14.50 18.64 6.20
C THR A 106 -13.40 18.47 5.16
N PHE A 107 -12.16 18.74 5.57
CA PHE A 107 -10.96 18.67 4.72
C PHE A 107 -9.88 17.85 5.41
N THR A 108 -8.91 17.34 4.65
CA THR A 108 -7.68 16.89 5.31
C THR A 108 -6.87 18.09 5.78
N LEU A 109 -6.04 17.89 6.80
CA LEU A 109 -5.17 18.95 7.35
C LEU A 109 -4.19 19.46 6.27
N SER A 110 -3.65 18.55 5.46
CA SER A 110 -2.76 18.86 4.35
C SER A 110 -3.47 19.61 3.22
N GLU A 111 -4.71 19.23 2.88
CA GLU A 111 -5.55 19.90 1.88
C GLU A 111 -5.82 21.36 2.29
N LEU A 112 -6.25 21.60 3.53
CA LEU A 112 -6.49 22.97 4.00
C LEU A 112 -5.19 23.79 4.04
N ALA A 113 -4.09 23.22 4.52
CA ALA A 113 -2.81 23.91 4.58
C ALA A 113 -2.28 24.31 3.19
N ARG A 114 -2.50 23.45 2.19
CA ARG A 114 -2.14 23.72 0.78
C ARG A 114 -2.95 24.90 0.24
N VAL A 115 -4.27 24.90 0.46
CA VAL A 115 -5.14 26.02 0.05
C VAL A 115 -4.74 27.30 0.77
N ALA A 116 -4.51 27.24 2.08
CA ALA A 116 -4.10 28.39 2.89
C ALA A 116 -2.80 29.01 2.35
N THR A 117 -1.79 28.18 2.14
CA THR A 117 -0.47 28.62 1.66
C THR A 117 -0.54 29.17 0.23
N SER A 118 -1.38 28.58 -0.62
CA SER A 118 -1.57 29.05 -2.00
C SER A 118 -2.30 30.39 -2.08
N LEU A 119 -3.24 30.65 -1.18
CA LEU A 119 -3.98 31.92 -1.12
C LEU A 119 -3.13 33.02 -0.48
N GLY A 120 -2.40 32.67 0.57
CA GLY A 120 -1.60 33.60 1.36
C GLY A 120 -2.43 34.58 2.20
N PRO A 121 -1.79 35.35 3.10
CA PRO A 121 -2.49 36.22 4.04
C PRO A 121 -3.26 37.38 3.37
N SER A 122 -2.81 37.82 2.19
CA SER A 122 -3.40 38.92 1.43
C SER A 122 -4.74 38.58 0.78
N ALA A 123 -5.01 37.30 0.53
CA ALA A 123 -6.27 36.85 -0.08
C ALA A 123 -7.40 36.68 0.94
N LEU A 124 -7.08 36.67 2.24
CA LEU A 124 -8.05 36.56 3.33
C LEU A 124 -8.51 37.95 3.78
N PRO A 125 -9.79 38.10 4.19
CA PRO A 125 -10.34 39.39 4.61
C PRO A 125 -9.59 39.97 5.82
N GLU A 126 -9.58 41.29 5.92
CA GLU A 126 -9.20 41.96 7.17
C GLU A 126 -10.22 41.63 8.26
N GLY A 127 -9.75 41.26 9.45
CA GLY A 127 -10.64 40.85 10.53
C GLY A 127 -9.93 40.02 11.59
N ASP A 128 -10.72 39.52 12.54
CA ASP A 128 -10.21 38.57 13.52
C ASP A 128 -9.91 37.20 12.90
N VAL A 129 -9.21 36.36 13.65
CA VAL A 129 -8.78 35.02 13.21
C VAL A 129 -9.99 34.14 12.83
N ALA A 130 -11.11 34.29 13.54
CA ALA A 130 -12.32 33.52 13.28
C ALA A 130 -12.92 33.86 11.90
N ALA A 131 -13.02 35.15 11.56
CA ALA A 131 -13.48 35.59 10.24
C ALA A 131 -12.54 35.12 9.11
N ARG A 132 -11.22 35.22 9.34
CA ARG A 132 -10.20 34.75 8.38
C ARG A 132 -10.26 33.24 8.16
N LEU A 133 -10.48 32.46 9.22
CA LEU A 133 -10.60 31.00 9.15
C LEU A 133 -11.90 30.55 8.47
N SER A 134 -13.01 31.25 8.72
CA SER A 134 -14.27 31.02 8.00
C SER A 134 -14.10 31.26 6.50
N ALA A 135 -13.48 32.37 6.11
CA ALA A 135 -13.22 32.68 4.71
C ALA A 135 -12.28 31.67 4.05
N LEU A 136 -11.28 31.18 4.77
CA LEU A 136 -10.38 30.12 4.30
C LEU A 136 -11.14 28.80 4.08
N ALA A 137 -12.03 28.43 5.01
CA ALA A 137 -12.85 27.22 4.87
C ALA A 137 -13.81 27.31 3.67
N ASP A 138 -14.44 28.47 3.45
CA ASP A 138 -15.28 28.73 2.28
C ASP A 138 -14.47 28.67 0.98
N ALA A 139 -13.27 29.25 0.97
CA ALA A 139 -12.37 29.19 -0.18
C ALA A 139 -11.92 27.75 -0.48
N ALA A 140 -11.57 26.97 0.55
CA ALA A 140 -11.24 25.55 0.39
C ALA A 140 -12.42 24.74 -0.15
N ALA A 141 -13.65 25.02 0.30
CA ALA A 141 -14.86 24.39 -0.21
C ALA A 141 -15.10 24.69 -1.71
N MET A 142 -14.72 25.90 -2.16
CA MET A 142 -14.80 26.32 -3.56
C MET A 142 -13.63 25.78 -4.41
N HIS A 143 -12.46 25.54 -3.80
CA HIS A 143 -11.24 25.07 -4.47
C HIS A 143 -11.02 23.55 -4.49
N LEU A 144 -12.00 22.77 -4.04
CA LEU A 144 -12.01 21.30 -4.04
C LEU A 144 -11.62 20.63 -5.38
N ALA A 145 -11.66 21.35 -6.51
CA ALA A 145 -11.26 20.86 -7.83
C ALA A 145 -9.99 21.52 -8.42
N GLY A 146 -9.49 22.62 -7.85
CA GLY A 146 -8.46 23.48 -8.49
C GLY A 146 -7.05 23.40 -7.91
N THR A 147 -6.91 22.89 -6.69
CA THR A 147 -5.63 22.69 -5.99
C THR A 147 -5.44 21.23 -5.59
N ALA A 148 -5.83 20.32 -6.49
CA ALA A 148 -5.66 18.89 -6.28
C ALA A 148 -4.17 18.57 -6.07
N PRO A 149 -3.82 17.70 -5.12
CA PRO A 149 -2.45 17.24 -4.96
C PRO A 149 -1.95 16.52 -6.22
N LEU A 150 -0.63 16.48 -6.42
CA LEU A 150 -0.01 15.74 -7.54
C LEU A 150 -0.31 14.24 -7.44
N THR A 151 -0.42 13.71 -6.22
CA THR A 151 -0.94 12.37 -5.93
C THR A 151 -1.93 12.41 -4.79
N ALA A 152 -2.94 11.53 -4.81
CA ALA A 152 -3.95 11.50 -3.76
C ALA A 152 -3.36 11.18 -2.36
N ALA A 153 -2.18 10.54 -2.30
CA ALA A 153 -1.44 10.25 -1.08
C ALA A 153 -0.85 11.50 -0.39
N ASP A 154 -0.67 12.62 -1.12
CA ASP A 154 -0.09 13.86 -0.57
C ASP A 154 -1.04 14.59 0.40
N ASP A 155 -2.29 14.14 0.51
CA ASP A 155 -3.26 14.65 1.50
C ASP A 155 -3.28 13.82 2.80
N ASP A 156 -2.60 12.68 2.83
CA ASP A 156 -2.57 11.77 3.98
C ASP A 156 -1.30 11.98 4.81
N ILE A 157 -1.45 12.35 6.09
CA ILE A 157 -0.34 12.35 7.04
C ILE A 157 -0.20 10.92 7.57
N PRO A 158 0.92 10.21 7.38
CA PRO A 158 1.04 8.80 7.77
C PRO A 158 0.76 8.58 9.25
N ASP A 159 -0.03 7.56 9.60
CA ASP A 159 -0.31 7.25 11.00
C ASP A 159 0.94 6.73 11.72
N PRO A 160 1.40 7.40 12.79
CA PRO A 160 2.58 6.94 13.52
C PRO A 160 2.31 5.73 14.45
N ALA A 161 1.07 5.25 14.57
CA ALA A 161 0.65 4.24 15.56
C ALA A 161 1.45 2.91 15.56
N ALA A 162 2.17 2.53 14.49
CA ALA A 162 2.89 1.25 14.41
C ALA A 162 4.42 1.30 14.29
N ALA A 163 5.08 2.47 14.21
CA ALA A 163 6.39 2.53 13.53
C ALA A 163 7.55 3.24 14.29
N GLY A 164 7.50 3.24 15.62
CA GLY A 164 8.60 3.74 16.45
C GLY A 164 8.88 5.24 16.33
N ARG A 165 9.92 5.72 17.05
CA ARG A 165 10.25 7.17 17.20
C ARG A 165 10.36 7.92 15.86
N ARG A 166 10.95 7.29 14.83
CA ARG A 166 11.23 7.93 13.53
C ARG A 166 9.98 8.24 12.70
N ARG A 167 8.98 7.35 12.67
CA ARG A 167 7.75 7.62 11.91
C ARG A 167 6.88 8.64 12.66
N TYR A 168 6.87 8.60 14.01
CA TYR A 168 6.31 9.67 14.85
C TYR A 168 6.91 11.05 14.52
N GLU A 169 8.24 11.14 14.43
CA GLU A 169 8.93 12.38 14.05
C GLU A 169 8.54 12.86 12.65
N LYS A 170 8.48 11.95 11.65
CA LYS A 170 8.06 12.31 10.29
C LYS A 170 6.62 12.82 10.22
N SER A 171 5.68 12.09 10.83
CA SER A 171 4.28 12.50 10.87
C SER A 171 4.11 13.82 11.64
N PHE A 172 4.86 14.02 12.74
CA PHE A 172 4.85 15.27 13.49
C PHE A 172 5.39 16.45 12.68
N VAL A 173 6.46 16.26 11.90
CA VAL A 173 6.97 17.31 10.99
C VAL A 173 5.92 17.72 9.97
N GLN A 174 5.18 16.76 9.40
CA GLN A 174 4.10 17.07 8.45
C GLN A 174 2.92 17.78 9.12
N VAL A 175 2.48 17.32 10.30
CA VAL A 175 1.44 18.00 11.09
C VAL A 175 1.87 19.44 11.40
N ARG A 176 3.10 19.62 11.88
CA ARG A 176 3.63 20.94 12.24
C ARG A 176 3.68 21.86 11.01
N ALA A 177 4.21 21.38 9.89
CA ALA A 177 4.28 22.17 8.67
C ALA A 177 2.89 22.59 8.16
N ALA A 178 1.91 21.69 8.21
CA ALA A 178 0.54 22.01 7.82
C ALA A 178 -0.09 23.06 8.75
N VAL A 179 0.08 22.89 10.07
CA VAL A 179 -0.40 23.85 11.07
C VAL A 179 0.29 25.22 10.91
N ASP A 180 1.60 25.25 10.68
CA ASP A 180 2.35 26.48 10.50
C ASP A 180 1.94 27.21 9.21
N GLY A 181 1.66 26.49 8.12
CA GLY A 181 1.14 27.08 6.87
C GLY A 181 -0.26 27.69 7.02
N ILE A 182 -1.14 27.01 7.76
CA ILE A 182 -2.45 27.55 8.14
C ILE A 182 -2.28 28.80 9.01
N ALA A 183 -1.46 28.72 10.07
CA ALA A 183 -1.24 29.81 11.00
C ALA A 183 -0.62 31.04 10.32
N TRP A 184 0.37 30.86 9.45
CA TRP A 184 0.95 31.94 8.65
C TRP A 184 -0.12 32.66 7.84
N SER A 185 -0.94 31.92 7.09
CA SER A 185 -2.02 32.51 6.28
C SER A 185 -3.00 33.34 7.12
N LEU A 186 -3.29 32.87 8.34
CA LEU A 186 -4.25 33.51 9.24
C LEU A 186 -3.68 34.70 10.02
N LEU A 187 -2.42 34.64 10.42
CA LEU A 187 -1.84 35.56 11.43
C LEU A 187 -0.83 36.54 10.85
N SER A 188 -0.22 36.23 9.71
CA SER A 188 0.83 37.05 9.12
C SER A 188 0.26 38.26 8.37
N PRO A 189 1.00 39.39 8.35
CA PRO A 189 0.69 40.51 7.50
C PRO A 189 0.78 40.15 6.00
N PRO A 190 0.08 40.89 5.11
CA PRO A 190 -0.04 40.56 3.68
C PRO A 190 1.28 40.39 2.92
N ASP A 191 2.32 41.10 3.33
CA ASP A 191 3.62 41.16 2.64
C ASP A 191 4.68 40.19 3.22
N GLU A 192 4.33 39.39 4.23
CA GLU A 192 5.28 38.44 4.82
C GLU A 192 5.53 37.26 3.87
N PRO A 193 6.77 36.93 3.49
CA PRO A 193 7.06 35.79 2.63
C PRO A 193 6.61 34.48 3.30
N GLY A 194 6.04 33.58 2.50
CA GLY A 194 5.50 32.31 2.97
C GLY A 194 6.53 31.41 3.65
N PRO A 195 6.09 30.54 4.59
CA PRO A 195 6.95 29.52 5.13
C PRO A 195 7.50 28.69 3.96
N PRO A 196 8.80 28.36 3.95
CA PRO A 196 9.34 27.49 2.92
C PRO A 196 8.54 26.18 2.91
N PRO A 197 8.31 25.57 1.72
CA PRO A 197 7.65 24.28 1.65
C PRO A 197 8.39 23.30 2.58
N PRO A 198 7.69 22.37 3.25
CA PRO A 198 8.29 21.51 4.25
C PRO A 198 9.54 20.85 3.67
N GLU A 199 10.71 21.18 4.23
CA GLU A 199 11.90 20.36 4.03
C GLU A 199 11.58 18.99 4.61
N VAL A 200 11.25 18.04 3.73
CA VAL A 200 11.30 16.63 4.08
C VAL A 200 12.71 16.40 4.61
N PRO A 201 12.90 15.96 5.86
CA PRO A 201 14.24 15.75 6.38
C PRO A 201 14.93 14.69 5.51
N HIS A 202 15.78 15.11 4.58
CA HIS A 202 16.88 14.27 4.14
C HIS A 202 17.74 14.09 5.36
N ALA A 203 17.64 12.90 5.98
CA ALA A 203 18.31 12.56 7.21
C ALA A 203 19.77 13.02 7.16
N SER A 204 20.08 14.12 7.85
CA SER A 204 21.44 14.59 8.04
C SER A 204 22.18 13.55 8.90
N PRO A 205 23.36 13.07 8.48
CA PRO A 205 23.91 11.82 8.97
C PRO A 205 24.89 12.08 10.12
N HIS A 206 24.41 11.97 11.35
CA HIS A 206 25.27 11.85 12.53
C HIS A 206 25.25 10.42 13.05
N HIS A 207 26.08 9.56 12.43
CA HIS A 207 26.83 8.42 13.01
C HIS A 207 27.79 7.87 11.92
N ARG A 208 28.49 8.79 11.23
CA ARG A 208 29.45 8.51 10.16
C ARG A 208 30.84 8.20 10.74
N ALA A 209 31.03 6.99 11.24
CA ALA A 209 32.38 6.43 11.36
C ALA A 209 32.32 4.90 11.31
N ARG A 210 31.35 4.30 12.02
CA ARG A 210 31.16 2.84 12.03
C ARG A 210 30.35 2.31 10.84
N ASN A 211 29.39 3.10 10.34
CA ASN A 211 28.48 2.68 9.27
C ASN A 211 29.05 2.87 7.85
N ILE A 212 30.05 3.75 7.67
CA ILE A 212 30.76 3.88 6.38
C ILE A 212 31.60 2.63 6.15
N ALA A 213 32.25 2.09 7.18
CA ALA A 213 32.98 0.83 7.06
C ALA A 213 32.07 -0.34 6.69
N ILE A 214 30.88 -0.45 7.27
CA ILE A 214 29.91 -1.52 6.97
C ILE A 214 29.26 -1.34 5.59
N ALA A 215 28.93 -0.11 5.20
CA ALA A 215 28.38 0.18 3.88
C ALA A 215 29.43 -0.03 2.79
N VAL A 216 30.68 0.41 2.99
CA VAL A 216 31.78 0.16 2.04
C VAL A 216 32.11 -1.32 1.97
N VAL A 217 32.19 -2.04 3.09
CA VAL A 217 32.41 -3.50 3.08
C VAL A 217 31.22 -4.24 2.46
N GLY A 218 29.98 -3.83 2.72
CA GLY A 218 28.78 -4.41 2.12
C GLY A 218 28.67 -4.15 0.61
N SER A 219 29.00 -2.94 0.16
CA SER A 219 29.11 -2.59 -1.26
C SER A 219 30.27 -3.32 -1.94
N LEU A 220 31.40 -3.51 -1.25
CA LEU A 220 32.54 -4.26 -1.75
C LEU A 220 32.22 -5.75 -1.84
N VAL A 221 31.53 -6.33 -0.84
CA VAL A 221 31.06 -7.73 -0.86
C VAL A 221 30.00 -7.92 -1.94
N LEU A 222 29.06 -6.99 -2.12
CA LEU A 222 28.07 -7.03 -3.20
C LEU A 222 28.72 -6.89 -4.58
N LEU A 223 29.71 -6.00 -4.73
CA LEU A 223 30.52 -5.88 -5.94
C LEU A 223 31.39 -7.11 -6.20
N ILE A 224 31.92 -7.76 -5.17
CA ILE A 224 32.70 -9.00 -5.28
C ILE A 224 31.76 -10.16 -5.64
N VAL A 225 30.57 -10.25 -5.07
CA VAL A 225 29.55 -11.23 -5.46
C VAL A 225 29.13 -10.97 -6.91
N LEU A 226 28.87 -9.73 -7.32
CA LEU A 226 28.51 -9.41 -8.71
C LEU A 226 29.68 -9.62 -9.70
N ALA A 227 30.92 -9.35 -9.31
CA ALA A 227 32.10 -9.49 -10.16
C ALA A 227 32.65 -10.92 -10.23
N THR A 228 32.34 -11.77 -9.25
CA THR A 228 32.88 -13.15 -9.13
C THR A 228 31.79 -14.20 -9.36
N GLY A 229 30.88 -13.98 -10.31
CA GLY A 229 29.87 -14.96 -10.69
C GLY A 229 28.81 -15.25 -9.62
N GLY A 230 28.60 -14.36 -8.66
CA GLY A 230 27.62 -14.52 -7.58
C GLY A 230 26.17 -14.59 -8.06
N ALA A 231 25.83 -13.97 -9.19
CA ALA A 231 24.54 -14.23 -9.84
C ALA A 231 24.44 -15.70 -10.31
N LEU A 232 25.53 -16.30 -10.80
CA LEU A 232 25.58 -17.73 -11.18
C LEU A 232 25.58 -18.65 -9.95
N VAL A 233 26.23 -18.25 -8.85
CA VAL A 233 26.23 -19.01 -7.58
C VAL A 233 24.85 -18.96 -6.92
N VAL A 234 24.24 -17.78 -6.83
CA VAL A 234 22.88 -17.59 -6.32
C VAL A 234 21.89 -18.32 -7.22
N ALA A 235 21.93 -18.09 -8.53
CA ALA A 235 21.06 -18.82 -9.46
C ALA A 235 21.27 -20.33 -9.38
N GLY A 236 22.50 -20.83 -9.28
CA GLY A 236 22.76 -22.26 -9.09
C GLY A 236 22.22 -22.79 -7.76
N ALA A 237 22.29 -22.00 -6.69
CA ALA A 237 21.72 -22.37 -5.40
C ALA A 237 20.18 -22.34 -5.39
N LEU A 238 19.56 -21.42 -6.13
CA LEU A 238 18.10 -21.34 -6.31
C LEU A 238 17.60 -22.45 -7.24
N ASP A 239 18.26 -22.62 -8.39
CA ASP A 239 17.94 -23.62 -9.41
C ASP A 239 17.99 -25.07 -8.87
N ASN A 240 18.93 -25.37 -7.97
CA ASN A 240 18.98 -26.67 -7.30
C ASN A 240 17.85 -26.90 -6.27
N ARG A 241 17.06 -25.88 -5.92
CA ARG A 241 15.93 -25.95 -4.97
C ARG A 241 14.57 -25.86 -5.64
N LEU A 242 14.52 -25.30 -6.84
CA LEU A 242 13.31 -25.21 -7.64
C LEU A 242 12.92 -26.60 -8.14
N GLU A 243 11.66 -26.94 -7.93
CA GLU A 243 11.05 -28.06 -8.62
C GLU A 243 10.55 -27.62 -10.00
N ARG A 244 10.58 -28.54 -10.96
CA ARG A 244 10.13 -28.28 -12.33
C ARG A 244 8.97 -29.18 -12.67
N PHE A 245 8.00 -28.64 -13.39
CA PHE A 245 6.91 -29.40 -13.99
C PHE A 245 6.94 -29.26 -15.51
N PRO A 246 6.36 -30.23 -16.25
CA PRO A 246 6.36 -30.23 -17.70
C PRO A 246 5.84 -28.91 -18.26
N ASP A 247 6.48 -28.45 -19.34
CA ASP A 247 6.16 -27.18 -19.98
C ASP A 247 4.66 -27.06 -20.32
N PRO A 248 3.90 -26.17 -19.65
CA PRO A 248 2.48 -26.02 -19.91
C PRO A 248 2.17 -25.28 -21.23
N VAL A 249 3.21 -24.82 -21.93
CA VAL A 249 3.19 -23.74 -22.91
C VAL A 249 3.12 -24.25 -24.37
N GLY A 250 2.99 -25.56 -24.59
CA GLY A 250 2.87 -26.23 -25.90
C GLY A 250 1.56 -26.00 -26.67
N LEU A 251 0.88 -24.86 -26.47
CA LEU A 251 -0.41 -24.53 -27.09
C LEU A 251 -0.21 -23.89 -28.48
N THR A 252 -1.04 -24.27 -29.45
CA THR A 252 -0.90 -23.84 -30.87
C THR A 252 -1.61 -22.52 -31.20
N ASP A 253 -2.54 -22.07 -30.36
CA ASP A 253 -3.34 -20.86 -30.56
C ASP A 253 -3.21 -19.97 -29.32
N ARG A 254 -2.27 -19.03 -29.39
CA ARG A 254 -1.88 -18.16 -28.26
C ARG A 254 -1.75 -16.72 -28.75
N PRO A 255 -1.94 -15.72 -27.87
CA PRO A 255 -1.66 -14.33 -28.22
C PRO A 255 -0.24 -14.16 -28.78
N ASP A 256 -0.09 -13.19 -29.67
CA ASP A 256 1.24 -12.81 -30.16
C ASP A 256 2.12 -12.36 -28.97
N PRO A 257 3.43 -12.71 -28.97
CA PRO A 257 4.35 -12.19 -27.98
C PRO A 257 4.38 -10.67 -28.00
N PHE A 258 4.69 -10.08 -26.85
CA PHE A 258 4.89 -8.63 -26.77
C PHE A 258 5.98 -8.17 -27.73
N PRO A 259 5.72 -7.14 -28.56
CA PRO A 259 6.80 -6.49 -29.28
C PRO A 259 7.74 -5.82 -28.28
N PRO A 260 9.07 -5.91 -28.46
CA PRO A 260 10.01 -5.17 -27.62
C PRO A 260 9.70 -3.67 -27.65
N ALA A 261 9.79 -2.99 -26.51
CA ALA A 261 9.52 -1.55 -26.41
C ALA A 261 10.40 -0.70 -27.35
N THR A 262 11.56 -1.21 -27.76
CA THR A 262 12.45 -0.61 -28.76
C THR A 262 13.00 -1.67 -29.71
N VAL A 263 13.32 -1.30 -30.95
CA VAL A 263 13.91 -2.23 -31.94
C VAL A 263 15.26 -2.75 -31.43
N GLY A 264 15.35 -4.06 -31.21
CA GLY A 264 16.52 -4.71 -30.59
C GLY A 264 16.54 -4.66 -29.06
N GLY A 265 15.50 -4.11 -28.43
CA GLY A 265 15.27 -4.15 -26.99
C GLY A 265 14.80 -5.52 -26.50
N ARG A 266 14.62 -5.64 -25.18
CA ARG A 266 14.08 -6.86 -24.57
C ARG A 266 12.55 -6.88 -24.68
N ALA A 267 11.97 -8.07 -24.73
CA ALA A 267 10.54 -8.22 -24.50
C ALA A 267 10.24 -8.08 -22.98
N PRO A 268 9.04 -7.60 -22.61
CA PRO A 268 8.56 -7.76 -21.24
C PRO A 268 8.39 -9.26 -20.93
N VAL A 269 8.36 -9.59 -19.64
CA VAL A 269 8.22 -10.99 -19.17
C VAL A 269 6.97 -11.06 -18.28
N THR A 270 6.03 -11.94 -18.62
CA THR A 270 4.81 -12.16 -17.84
C THR A 270 4.78 -13.57 -17.26
N ILE A 271 4.67 -13.67 -15.94
CA ILE A 271 4.69 -14.90 -15.17
C ILE A 271 3.32 -15.08 -14.51
N LEU A 272 2.66 -16.22 -14.75
CA LEU A 272 1.47 -16.61 -14.01
C LEU A 272 1.89 -17.30 -12.70
N VAL A 273 1.41 -16.78 -11.58
CA VAL A 273 1.65 -17.35 -10.25
C VAL A 273 0.36 -17.97 -9.74
N LEU A 274 0.43 -19.26 -9.39
CA LEU A 274 -0.68 -20.02 -8.80
C LEU A 274 -0.30 -20.41 -7.38
N GLY A 275 -1.03 -19.89 -6.40
CA GLY A 275 -0.86 -20.16 -4.98
C GLY A 275 -1.89 -21.16 -4.46
N SER A 276 -1.43 -22.12 -3.66
CA SER A 276 -2.26 -23.15 -3.02
C SER A 276 -2.11 -23.14 -1.50
N THR A 277 -3.10 -23.67 -0.78
CA THR A 277 -3.02 -23.81 0.68
C THR A 277 -2.05 -24.89 1.15
N ASP A 278 -1.93 -26.00 0.41
CA ASP A 278 -0.94 -27.07 0.67
C ASP A 278 0.20 -27.03 -0.36
N ASP A 279 1.29 -27.74 -0.03
CA ASP A 279 2.47 -27.87 -0.86
C ASP A 279 2.20 -28.72 -2.13
N VAL A 280 1.81 -28.04 -3.21
CA VAL A 280 1.56 -28.61 -4.55
C VAL A 280 2.80 -29.29 -5.13
N ARG A 281 3.99 -29.02 -4.58
CA ARG A 281 5.26 -29.68 -4.94
C ARG A 281 5.21 -31.19 -4.64
N THR A 282 4.56 -31.57 -3.54
CA THR A 282 4.55 -32.97 -3.05
C THR A 282 3.66 -33.92 -3.84
N GLU A 283 2.77 -33.41 -4.71
CA GLU A 283 1.79 -34.23 -5.44
C GLU A 283 2.25 -34.67 -6.85
N GLY A 284 3.49 -34.36 -7.26
CA GLY A 284 4.10 -34.96 -8.45
C GLY A 284 3.27 -34.85 -9.73
N GLY A 285 2.47 -33.79 -9.88
CA GLY A 285 1.68 -33.52 -11.09
C GLY A 285 0.63 -34.58 -11.44
N GLN A 286 0.14 -35.38 -10.49
CA GLN A 286 -0.86 -36.42 -10.79
C GLN A 286 -2.31 -36.04 -10.47
N ASP A 287 -2.56 -35.10 -9.55
CA ASP A 287 -3.93 -34.66 -9.21
C ASP A 287 -4.06 -33.13 -9.20
N TRP A 288 -4.07 -32.54 -10.39
CA TRP A 288 -4.33 -31.10 -10.54
C TRP A 288 -5.69 -30.68 -10.01
N ALA A 289 -6.67 -31.59 -9.92
CA ALA A 289 -7.96 -31.28 -9.35
C ALA A 289 -7.87 -31.08 -7.83
N ALA A 290 -7.06 -31.89 -7.14
CA ALA A 290 -6.76 -31.69 -5.72
C ALA A 290 -5.98 -30.38 -5.49
N ALA A 291 -4.91 -30.14 -6.23
CA ALA A 291 -4.14 -28.89 -6.16
C ALA A 291 -4.99 -27.64 -6.47
N ALA A 292 -5.90 -27.75 -7.44
CA ALA A 292 -6.81 -26.66 -7.79
C ALA A 292 -7.87 -26.40 -6.74
N ALA A 293 -8.41 -27.43 -6.08
CA ALA A 293 -9.36 -27.25 -4.98
C ALA A 293 -8.76 -26.40 -3.84
N GLN A 294 -7.43 -26.40 -3.74
CA GLN A 294 -6.66 -25.67 -2.74
C GLN A 294 -6.12 -24.33 -3.23
N THR A 295 -6.35 -23.97 -4.50
CA THR A 295 -5.86 -22.71 -5.06
C THR A 295 -6.58 -21.53 -4.43
N ASP A 296 -5.82 -20.73 -3.69
CA ASP A 296 -6.28 -19.56 -2.94
C ASP A 296 -5.74 -18.23 -3.50
N MET A 297 -4.78 -18.29 -4.43
CA MET A 297 -4.21 -17.11 -5.10
C MET A 297 -3.96 -17.37 -6.58
N VAL A 298 -4.36 -16.42 -7.43
CA VAL A 298 -3.95 -16.36 -8.84
C VAL A 298 -3.38 -14.96 -9.08
N MET A 299 -2.16 -14.85 -9.58
CA MET A 299 -1.54 -13.55 -9.85
C MET A 299 -0.82 -13.52 -11.20
N LEU A 300 -0.84 -12.37 -11.88
CA LEU A 300 0.03 -12.09 -13.02
C LEU A 300 1.14 -11.16 -12.58
N ALA A 301 2.39 -11.62 -12.64
CA ALA A 301 3.56 -10.80 -12.44
C ALA A 301 4.14 -10.40 -13.80
N HIS A 302 4.11 -9.11 -14.11
CA HIS A 302 4.62 -8.54 -15.36
C HIS A 302 5.87 -7.71 -15.07
N VAL A 303 6.94 -8.01 -15.79
CA VAL A 303 8.21 -7.27 -15.75
C VAL A 303 8.33 -6.50 -17.06
N SER A 304 8.32 -5.17 -16.96
CA SER A 304 8.43 -4.25 -18.10
C SER A 304 9.65 -4.51 -18.99
N ALA A 305 9.54 -4.23 -20.29
CA ALA A 305 10.61 -4.45 -21.27
C ALA A 305 11.90 -3.70 -20.92
N ASP A 306 11.78 -2.49 -20.38
CA ASP A 306 12.89 -1.64 -19.97
C ASP A 306 13.47 -2.04 -18.59
N ARG A 307 12.82 -2.97 -17.89
CA ARG A 307 13.16 -3.45 -16.53
C ARG A 307 13.17 -2.31 -15.50
N SER A 308 12.30 -1.32 -15.66
CA SER A 308 12.15 -0.20 -14.73
C SER A 308 11.04 -0.42 -13.69
N SER A 309 10.13 -1.36 -13.94
CA SER A 309 8.97 -1.61 -13.08
C SER A 309 8.48 -3.06 -13.15
N VAL A 310 7.83 -3.50 -12.07
CA VAL A 310 7.12 -4.79 -11.98
C VAL A 310 5.69 -4.54 -11.54
N GLN A 311 4.73 -5.15 -12.23
CA GLN A 311 3.32 -5.11 -11.83
C GLN A 311 2.81 -6.49 -11.46
N VAL A 312 2.10 -6.59 -10.34
CA VAL A 312 1.45 -7.82 -9.89
C VAL A 312 -0.05 -7.59 -9.85
N ILE A 313 -0.79 -8.33 -10.68
CA ILE A 313 -2.24 -8.25 -10.76
C ILE A 313 -2.83 -9.48 -10.07
N ALA A 314 -3.47 -9.28 -8.92
CA ALA A 314 -4.13 -10.35 -8.17
C ALA A 314 -5.54 -10.61 -8.73
N MET A 315 -5.85 -11.87 -9.03
CA MET A 315 -7.12 -12.33 -9.57
C MET A 315 -7.80 -13.31 -8.60
N PRO A 316 -9.12 -13.16 -8.34
CA PRO A 316 -9.87 -14.14 -7.56
C PRO A 316 -9.84 -15.53 -8.25
N PRO A 317 -9.54 -16.63 -7.54
CA PRO A 317 -9.62 -17.97 -8.12
C PRO A 317 -11.01 -18.32 -8.66
N ASP A 318 -12.08 -17.82 -8.03
CA ASP A 318 -13.46 -17.97 -8.49
C ASP A 318 -13.92 -16.90 -9.50
N LEU A 319 -12.99 -16.16 -10.09
CA LEU A 319 -13.30 -15.28 -11.22
C LEU A 319 -13.88 -16.11 -12.37
N SER A 320 -15.10 -15.77 -12.77
CA SER A 320 -15.85 -16.42 -13.84
C SER A 320 -15.28 -16.03 -15.20
N VAL A 321 -14.99 -17.06 -15.99
CA VAL A 321 -14.25 -16.99 -17.26
C VAL A 321 -14.81 -18.03 -18.23
N ASP A 322 -14.52 -17.86 -19.52
CA ASP A 322 -14.74 -18.92 -20.50
C ASP A 322 -13.51 -19.83 -20.50
N VAL A 323 -13.68 -21.11 -20.14
CA VAL A 323 -12.59 -22.08 -20.08
C VAL A 323 -12.49 -22.78 -21.45
N PRO A 324 -11.36 -22.65 -22.16
CA PRO A 324 -11.15 -23.29 -23.46
C PRO A 324 -11.51 -24.78 -23.44
N GLY A 325 -12.41 -25.20 -24.34
CA GLY A 325 -12.83 -26.60 -24.47
C GLY A 325 -13.91 -27.06 -23.46
N SER A 326 -14.16 -26.30 -22.39
CA SER A 326 -15.14 -26.64 -21.35
C SER A 326 -16.31 -25.65 -21.25
N GLY A 327 -16.17 -24.44 -21.79
CA GLY A 327 -17.18 -23.38 -21.70
C GLY A 327 -17.11 -22.61 -20.37
N PRO A 328 -18.21 -21.98 -19.91
CA PRO A 328 -18.22 -21.16 -18.71
C PRO A 328 -17.72 -21.91 -17.46
N GLY A 329 -16.79 -21.30 -16.73
CA GLY A 329 -16.19 -21.84 -15.49
C GLY A 329 -15.50 -20.74 -14.68
N THR A 330 -14.59 -21.14 -13.78
CA THR A 330 -13.71 -20.24 -13.03
C THR A 330 -12.23 -20.49 -13.33
N LEU A 331 -11.34 -19.55 -12.96
CA LEU A 331 -9.89 -19.75 -13.04
C LEU A 331 -9.46 -21.01 -12.26
N ARG A 332 -10.02 -21.22 -11.07
CA ARG A 332 -9.82 -22.43 -10.27
C ARG A 332 -10.24 -23.68 -11.04
N SER A 333 -11.41 -23.67 -11.67
CA SER A 333 -11.90 -24.82 -12.43
C SER A 333 -11.06 -25.09 -13.68
N ALA A 334 -10.49 -24.05 -14.32
CA ALA A 334 -9.61 -24.20 -15.47
C ALA A 334 -8.31 -24.92 -15.06
N PHE A 335 -7.75 -24.52 -13.92
CA PHE A 335 -6.59 -25.20 -13.34
C PHE A 335 -6.93 -26.64 -12.92
N ALA A 336 -8.11 -26.89 -12.33
CA ALA A 336 -8.54 -28.24 -11.94
C ALA A 336 -8.66 -29.20 -13.12
N GLN A 337 -9.18 -28.72 -14.25
CA GLN A 337 -9.46 -29.54 -15.43
C GLN A 337 -8.24 -29.73 -16.33
N GLY A 338 -7.47 -28.67 -16.54
CA GLY A 338 -6.37 -28.63 -17.51
C GLY A 338 -4.98 -28.51 -16.91
N GLY A 339 -4.86 -28.55 -15.57
CA GLY A 339 -3.61 -28.28 -14.88
C GLY A 339 -3.04 -26.90 -15.22
N PRO A 340 -1.73 -26.71 -15.09
CA PRO A 340 -1.07 -25.44 -15.42
C PRO A 340 -1.34 -24.96 -16.86
N SER A 341 -1.46 -25.87 -17.84
CA SER A 341 -1.80 -25.53 -19.23
C SER A 341 -3.21 -24.94 -19.37
N GLY A 342 -4.19 -25.52 -18.68
CA GLY A 342 -5.56 -25.00 -18.66
C GLY A 342 -5.65 -23.61 -18.04
N ALA A 343 -4.91 -23.38 -16.96
CA ALA A 343 -4.81 -22.06 -16.33
C ALA A 343 -4.17 -21.03 -17.28
N VAL A 344 -3.04 -21.37 -17.91
CA VAL A 344 -2.38 -20.50 -18.90
C VAL A 344 -3.34 -20.14 -20.03
N GLN A 345 -3.93 -21.14 -20.70
CA GLN A 345 -4.80 -20.90 -21.85
C GLN A 345 -5.99 -20.00 -21.50
N THR A 346 -6.58 -20.21 -20.32
CA THR A 346 -7.73 -19.44 -19.84
C THR A 346 -7.34 -18.00 -19.52
N VAL A 347 -6.21 -17.78 -18.85
CA VAL A 347 -5.73 -16.44 -18.52
C VAL A 347 -5.29 -15.69 -19.78
N GLU A 348 -4.64 -16.37 -20.73
CA GLU A 348 -4.30 -15.79 -22.03
C GLU A 348 -5.54 -15.39 -22.84
N GLN A 349 -6.57 -16.23 -22.87
CA GLN A 349 -7.84 -15.90 -23.54
C GLN A 349 -8.55 -14.73 -22.86
N LEU A 350 -8.53 -14.69 -21.52
CA LEU A 350 -9.16 -13.64 -20.73
C LEU A 350 -8.48 -12.27 -20.92
N THR A 351 -7.14 -12.25 -20.89
CA THR A 351 -6.34 -11.02 -20.85
C THR A 351 -5.84 -10.59 -22.22
N ASN A 352 -5.79 -11.52 -23.19
CA ASN A 352 -5.09 -11.38 -24.45
C ASN A 352 -3.61 -10.98 -24.27
N VAL A 353 -2.98 -11.48 -23.21
CA VAL A 353 -1.58 -11.24 -22.85
C VAL A 353 -0.84 -12.56 -22.95
N ARG A 354 0.30 -12.57 -23.64
CA ARG A 354 1.18 -13.73 -23.73
C ARG A 354 1.85 -13.99 -22.38
N LEU A 355 1.73 -15.21 -21.88
CA LEU A 355 2.43 -15.67 -20.68
C LEU A 355 3.73 -16.37 -21.08
N ASP A 356 4.83 -16.02 -20.41
CA ASP A 356 6.15 -16.57 -20.68
C ASP A 356 6.45 -17.76 -19.76
N HIS A 357 6.08 -17.64 -18.48
CA HIS A 357 6.37 -18.64 -17.45
C HIS A 357 5.20 -18.85 -16.50
N VAL A 358 5.25 -19.96 -15.77
CA VAL A 358 4.30 -20.32 -14.72
C VAL A 358 5.07 -20.72 -13.47
N ALA A 359 4.66 -20.16 -12.33
CA ALA A 359 5.19 -20.48 -11.02
C ALA A 359 4.06 -21.00 -10.12
N LEU A 360 4.26 -22.16 -9.50
CA LEU A 360 3.41 -22.70 -8.44
C LEU A 360 4.05 -22.40 -7.09
N THR A 361 3.26 -21.96 -6.13
CA THR A 361 3.70 -21.65 -4.77
C THR A 361 2.63 -22.08 -3.77
N ASP A 362 2.99 -22.12 -2.50
CA ASP A 362 2.03 -22.24 -1.40
C ASP A 362 1.85 -20.90 -0.66
N SER A 363 0.69 -20.71 -0.02
CA SER A 363 0.41 -19.50 0.78
C SER A 363 1.20 -19.45 2.09
N GLU A 364 1.69 -20.59 2.58
CA GLU A 364 2.61 -20.67 3.73
C GLU A 364 3.99 -20.06 3.45
N THR A 365 4.40 -19.98 2.19
CA THR A 365 5.67 -19.40 1.77
C THR A 365 5.68 -17.91 2.03
N PHE A 366 4.57 -17.22 1.73
CA PHE A 366 4.40 -15.82 2.07
C PHE A 366 4.38 -15.59 3.59
N ALA A 367 3.82 -16.54 4.36
CA ALA A 367 3.89 -16.51 5.82
C ALA A 367 5.34 -16.64 6.32
N ARG A 368 6.11 -17.60 5.79
CA ARG A 368 7.54 -17.77 6.13
C ARG A 368 8.40 -16.56 5.72
N VAL A 369 8.10 -15.94 4.57
CA VAL A 369 8.74 -14.69 4.14
C VAL A 369 8.42 -13.56 5.13
N THR A 370 7.15 -13.44 5.52
CA THR A 370 6.69 -12.47 6.53
C THR A 370 7.43 -12.65 7.86
N ASP A 371 7.55 -13.87 8.36
CA ASP A 371 8.31 -14.17 9.58
C ASP A 371 9.81 -13.87 9.41
N GLY A 372 10.38 -14.19 8.25
CA GLY A 372 11.77 -13.89 7.90
C GLY A 372 12.09 -12.40 7.87
N LEU A 373 11.08 -11.56 7.63
CA LEU A 373 11.14 -10.09 7.69
C LEU A 373 10.90 -9.52 9.10
N GLY A 374 10.54 -10.37 10.06
CA GLY A 374 10.14 -9.98 11.41
C GLY A 374 8.72 -9.40 11.47
N GLY A 375 7.82 -9.91 10.62
CA GLY A 375 6.44 -9.48 10.50
C GLY A 375 6.23 -8.31 9.53
N VAL A 376 4.98 -8.11 9.11
CA VAL A 376 4.55 -7.05 8.18
C VAL A 376 3.44 -6.21 8.79
N GLU A 377 3.39 -4.92 8.46
CA GLU A 377 2.38 -4.00 8.98
C GLU A 377 1.12 -4.04 8.12
N VAL A 378 -0.02 -4.36 8.72
CA VAL A 378 -1.33 -4.44 8.05
C VAL A 378 -2.37 -3.70 8.88
N ASP A 379 -3.16 -2.83 8.22
CA ASP A 379 -4.31 -2.17 8.84
C ASP A 379 -5.53 -3.09 8.80
N LEU A 380 -5.91 -3.61 9.96
CA LEU A 380 -7.03 -4.52 10.11
C LEU A 380 -8.34 -3.72 10.14
N ASP A 381 -9.22 -3.99 9.18
CA ASP A 381 -10.58 -3.42 9.08
C ASP A 381 -11.50 -3.84 10.24
N SER A 382 -11.20 -4.98 10.85
CA SER A 382 -12.00 -5.67 11.84
C SER A 382 -11.10 -6.51 12.75
N ARG A 383 -11.66 -7.05 13.84
CA ARG A 383 -10.90 -7.90 14.76
C ARG A 383 -10.35 -9.14 14.02
N LEU A 384 -9.06 -9.42 14.20
CA LEU A 384 -8.45 -10.64 13.72
C LEU A 384 -8.64 -11.77 14.73
N VAL A 385 -9.24 -12.86 14.26
CA VAL A 385 -9.40 -14.10 15.00
C VAL A 385 -8.52 -15.16 14.35
N VAL A 386 -7.66 -15.81 15.14
CA VAL A 386 -6.83 -16.94 14.69
C VAL A 386 -7.19 -18.12 15.57
N ASN A 387 -7.55 -19.25 14.95
CA ASN A 387 -7.91 -20.49 15.66
C ASN A 387 -9.01 -20.28 16.73
N GLY A 388 -10.01 -19.45 16.42
CA GLY A 388 -11.13 -19.14 17.33
C GLY A 388 -10.79 -18.23 18.52
N ARG A 389 -9.56 -17.71 18.59
CA ARG A 389 -9.13 -16.73 19.60
C ARG A 389 -8.93 -15.39 18.94
N GLN A 390 -9.45 -14.33 19.55
CA GLN A 390 -9.12 -12.98 19.11
C GLN A 390 -7.64 -12.71 19.40
N VAL A 391 -6.88 -12.39 18.36
CA VAL A 391 -5.43 -12.16 18.45
C VAL A 391 -5.13 -10.67 18.36
N SER A 392 -5.80 -9.95 17.46
CA SER A 392 -5.66 -8.49 17.32
C SER A 392 -7.03 -7.82 17.14
N PRO A 393 -7.25 -6.62 17.72
CA PRO A 393 -8.41 -5.79 17.37
C PRO A 393 -8.26 -5.20 15.95
N ALA A 394 -9.24 -4.40 15.52
CA ALA A 394 -9.08 -3.57 14.31
C ALA A 394 -7.99 -2.50 14.53
N GLY A 395 -7.33 -2.08 13.46
CA GLY A 395 -6.25 -1.09 13.46
C GLY A 395 -4.93 -1.65 12.90
N LEU A 396 -3.87 -0.85 12.96
CA LEU A 396 -2.57 -1.21 12.38
C LEU A 396 -1.80 -2.16 13.29
N HIS A 397 -1.55 -3.36 12.80
CA HIS A 397 -0.83 -4.41 13.53
C HIS A 397 0.34 -4.93 12.70
N ARG A 398 1.45 -5.24 13.38
CA ARG A 398 2.54 -6.00 12.79
C ARG A 398 2.20 -7.49 12.91
N LEU A 399 1.69 -8.05 11.82
CA LEU A 399 1.28 -9.44 11.76
C LEU A 399 2.51 -10.33 11.53
N THR A 400 2.57 -11.41 12.29
CA THR A 400 3.39 -12.60 11.99
C THR A 400 2.87 -13.29 10.73
N GLY A 401 3.62 -14.23 10.20
CA GLY A 401 3.22 -15.03 9.05
C GLY A 401 1.89 -15.75 9.28
N GLU A 402 1.71 -16.36 10.45
CA GLU A 402 0.47 -17.05 10.83
C GLU A 402 -0.72 -16.07 10.89
N GLU A 403 -0.54 -14.91 11.53
CA GLU A 403 -1.60 -13.90 11.64
C GLU A 403 -1.96 -13.28 10.28
N ALA A 404 -0.97 -12.99 9.44
CA ALA A 404 -1.19 -12.42 8.11
C ALA A 404 -1.91 -13.42 7.20
N LEU A 405 -1.51 -14.69 7.24
CA LEU A 405 -2.16 -15.76 6.50
C LEU A 405 -3.62 -15.95 6.96
N ALA A 406 -3.86 -15.97 8.27
CA ALA A 406 -5.21 -16.04 8.83
C ALA A 406 -6.07 -14.84 8.43
N TRP A 407 -5.50 -13.64 8.41
CA TRP A 407 -6.20 -12.42 7.98
C TRP A 407 -6.60 -12.45 6.50
N VAL A 408 -5.66 -12.84 5.62
CA VAL A 408 -5.93 -12.97 4.17
C VAL A 408 -7.00 -14.00 3.90
N ARG A 409 -6.94 -15.16 4.57
CA ARG A 409 -7.97 -16.21 4.45
C ARG A 409 -9.33 -15.75 4.99
N GLY A 410 -9.33 -14.99 6.09
CA GLY A 410 -10.53 -14.42 6.69
C GLY A 410 -11.55 -15.45 7.17
N ASP A 411 -12.66 -14.96 7.71
CA ASP A 411 -13.84 -15.77 8.07
C ASP A 411 -14.88 -15.84 6.93
N THR A 412 -14.71 -15.05 5.86
CA THR A 412 -15.65 -14.92 4.74
C THR A 412 -15.21 -15.77 3.54
N LEU A 413 -16.19 -16.40 2.87
CA LEU A 413 -15.98 -17.29 1.72
C LEU A 413 -15.83 -16.53 0.38
N ASP A 414 -15.63 -15.21 0.38
CA ASP A 414 -15.57 -14.42 -0.85
C ASP A 414 -14.14 -14.25 -1.37
N ASP A 415 -13.84 -14.92 -2.48
CA ASP A 415 -12.52 -14.88 -3.13
C ASP A 415 -12.11 -13.49 -3.63
N VAL A 416 -13.06 -12.55 -3.78
CA VAL A 416 -12.78 -11.13 -4.10
C VAL A 416 -12.05 -10.45 -2.95
N SER A 417 -12.62 -10.49 -1.73
CA SER A 417 -11.96 -9.93 -0.55
C SER A 417 -10.61 -10.60 -0.28
N ARG A 418 -10.49 -11.91 -0.57
CA ARG A 418 -9.20 -12.61 -0.48
C ARG A 418 -8.16 -12.07 -1.47
N ALA A 419 -8.53 -11.82 -2.72
CA ALA A 419 -7.63 -11.23 -3.71
C ALA A 419 -7.20 -9.81 -3.32
N GLU A 420 -8.12 -8.99 -2.80
CA GLU A 420 -7.83 -7.65 -2.28
C GLU A 420 -6.88 -7.70 -1.08
N ARG A 421 -7.14 -8.55 -0.09
CA ARG A 421 -6.27 -8.73 1.08
C ARG A 421 -4.91 -9.29 0.72
N SER A 422 -4.84 -10.21 -0.25
CA SER A 422 -3.56 -10.74 -0.76
C SER A 422 -2.73 -9.64 -1.40
N ALA A 423 -3.36 -8.75 -2.17
CA ALA A 423 -2.69 -7.57 -2.73
C ALA A 423 -2.16 -6.65 -1.63
N VAL A 424 -2.95 -6.39 -0.58
CA VAL A 424 -2.51 -5.60 0.58
C VAL A 424 -1.36 -6.29 1.33
N TRP A 425 -1.43 -7.60 1.54
CA TRP A 425 -0.36 -8.36 2.20
C TRP A 425 0.94 -8.32 1.41
N LEU A 426 0.88 -8.50 0.08
CA LEU A 426 2.06 -8.42 -0.76
C LEU A 426 2.68 -7.01 -0.77
N ARG A 427 1.87 -5.95 -0.77
CA ARG A 427 2.36 -4.58 -0.58
C ARG A 427 3.04 -4.41 0.77
N ALA A 428 2.46 -4.96 1.85
CA ALA A 428 3.06 -4.89 3.18
C ALA A 428 4.41 -5.64 3.27
N ILE A 429 4.55 -6.77 2.56
CA ILE A 429 5.83 -7.49 2.41
C ILE A 429 6.84 -6.61 1.64
N LEU A 430 6.43 -5.99 0.53
CA LEU A 430 7.28 -5.11 -0.28
C LEU A 430 7.74 -3.89 0.52
N ASP A 431 6.83 -3.20 1.21
CA ASP A 431 7.13 -2.08 2.10
C ASP A 431 8.16 -2.48 3.16
N ARG A 432 7.94 -3.62 3.84
CA ARG A 432 8.86 -4.13 4.85
C ARG A 432 10.23 -4.51 4.26
N SER A 433 10.28 -4.98 3.02
CA SER A 433 11.53 -5.29 2.34
C SER A 433 12.35 -4.03 1.98
N GLY A 434 11.66 -2.90 1.79
CA GLY A 434 12.27 -1.59 1.52
C GLY A 434 12.89 -0.93 2.75
N ASP A 435 12.52 -1.38 3.96
CA ASP A 435 13.04 -0.82 5.19
C ASP A 435 14.57 -0.93 5.29
N ASP A 436 15.18 0.13 5.81
CA ASP A 436 16.63 0.31 5.85
C ASP A 436 17.39 -0.82 6.59
N ASP A 437 16.76 -1.46 7.57
CA ASP A 437 17.33 -2.58 8.33
C ASP A 437 17.26 -3.91 7.56
N VAL A 438 16.26 -4.08 6.68
CA VAL A 438 16.15 -5.24 5.79
C VAL A 438 17.01 -5.03 4.54
N ARG A 439 16.85 -3.89 3.87
CA ARG A 439 17.56 -3.54 2.64
C ARG A 439 19.09 -3.59 2.78
N ARG A 440 19.63 -3.20 3.95
CA ARG A 440 21.08 -3.23 4.22
C ARG A 440 21.58 -4.55 4.80
N ASN A 441 20.72 -5.56 4.97
CA ASN A 441 21.07 -6.83 5.57
C ASN A 441 21.14 -7.95 4.52
N PRO A 442 22.33 -8.24 3.95
CA PRO A 442 22.48 -9.25 2.90
C PRO A 442 22.14 -10.66 3.38
N ALA A 443 22.32 -10.97 4.67
CA ALA A 443 21.95 -12.26 5.22
C ALA A 443 20.42 -12.46 5.24
N THR A 444 19.64 -11.39 5.48
CA THR A 444 18.18 -11.45 5.38
C THR A 444 17.75 -11.73 3.95
N TRP A 445 18.28 -11.01 2.95
CA TRP A 445 17.97 -11.25 1.54
C TRP A 445 18.31 -12.68 1.07
N LEU A 446 19.48 -13.20 1.45
CA LEU A 446 19.86 -14.58 1.12
C LEU A 446 18.92 -15.61 1.77
N ARG A 447 18.43 -15.36 2.99
CA ARG A 447 17.42 -16.22 3.63
C ARG A 447 16.09 -16.15 2.90
N LEU A 448 15.61 -14.95 2.57
CA LEU A 448 14.33 -14.76 1.87
C LEU A 448 14.35 -15.43 0.49
N LEU A 449 15.40 -15.22 -0.29
CA LEU A 449 15.59 -15.91 -1.58
C LEU A 449 15.60 -17.43 -1.40
N GLY A 450 16.23 -17.92 -0.34
CA GLY A 450 16.25 -19.34 0.00
C GLY A 450 14.89 -19.92 0.38
N VAL A 451 14.01 -19.14 1.03
CA VAL A 451 12.63 -19.51 1.37
C VAL A 451 11.77 -19.57 0.11
N VAL A 452 11.84 -18.54 -0.73
CA VAL A 452 11.08 -18.48 -1.99
C VAL A 452 11.48 -19.62 -2.92
N ALA A 453 12.78 -19.78 -3.22
CA ALA A 453 13.21 -20.86 -4.13
C ALA A 453 12.99 -22.27 -3.58
N GLY A 454 12.92 -22.43 -2.25
CA GLY A 454 12.62 -23.72 -1.61
C GLY A 454 11.15 -24.12 -1.70
N SER A 455 10.28 -23.21 -2.13
CA SER A 455 8.82 -23.38 -2.02
C SER A 455 8.07 -22.97 -3.30
N VAL A 456 8.82 -22.68 -4.36
CA VAL A 456 8.29 -22.38 -5.69
C VAL A 456 8.67 -23.52 -6.63
N ALA A 457 7.72 -23.99 -7.43
CA ALA A 457 7.96 -24.82 -8.60
C ALA A 457 7.72 -23.99 -9.86
N VAL A 458 8.53 -24.17 -10.89
CA VAL A 458 8.47 -23.39 -12.14
C VAL A 458 8.36 -24.31 -13.35
N ASP A 459 7.91 -23.79 -14.49
CA ASP A 459 7.92 -24.54 -15.74
C ASP A 459 9.34 -24.92 -16.18
N GLU A 460 9.47 -26.00 -16.94
CA GLU A 460 10.76 -26.46 -17.48
C GLU A 460 11.44 -25.44 -18.40
N ALA A 461 10.68 -24.56 -19.06
CA ALA A 461 11.23 -23.51 -19.93
C ALA A 461 11.87 -22.37 -19.13
N PHE A 462 11.52 -22.19 -17.85
CA PHE A 462 12.22 -21.30 -16.92
C PHE A 462 13.51 -21.95 -16.40
N ASP A 463 14.45 -22.15 -17.33
CA ASP A 463 15.72 -22.79 -17.04
C ASP A 463 16.70 -21.86 -16.29
N ARG A 464 17.86 -22.41 -15.91
CA ARG A 464 18.89 -21.65 -15.17
C ARG A 464 19.33 -20.39 -15.92
N SER A 465 19.39 -20.42 -17.25
CA SER A 465 19.84 -19.29 -18.06
C SER A 465 18.81 -18.17 -18.07
N GLU A 466 17.52 -18.51 -18.18
CA GLU A 466 16.42 -17.55 -18.06
C GLU A 466 16.33 -16.98 -16.64
N LEU A 467 16.49 -17.81 -15.61
CA LEU A 467 16.50 -17.35 -14.22
C LEU A 467 17.66 -16.37 -13.96
N VAL A 468 18.88 -16.67 -14.43
CA VAL A 468 20.02 -15.75 -14.34
C VAL A 468 19.74 -14.48 -15.14
N GLY A 469 19.21 -14.61 -16.36
CA GLY A 469 18.87 -13.50 -17.24
C GLY A 469 17.88 -12.55 -16.58
N LEU A 470 16.80 -13.10 -16.01
CA LEU A 470 15.80 -12.33 -15.30
C LEU A 470 16.40 -11.67 -14.06
N LEU A 471 17.01 -12.43 -13.14
CA LEU A 471 17.61 -11.90 -11.91
C LEU A 471 18.64 -10.79 -12.16
N THR A 472 19.47 -10.95 -13.20
CA THR A 472 20.44 -9.92 -13.57
C THR A 472 19.80 -8.71 -14.21
N SER A 473 18.69 -8.88 -14.94
CA SER A 473 17.96 -7.79 -15.58
C SER A 473 17.19 -6.93 -14.57
N VAL A 474 16.66 -7.53 -13.50
CA VAL A 474 15.88 -6.84 -12.47
C VAL A 474 16.71 -6.35 -11.27
N ARG A 475 18.03 -6.54 -11.28
CA ARG A 475 18.91 -6.24 -10.12
C ARG A 475 18.88 -4.80 -9.61
N ASN A 476 18.41 -3.86 -10.43
CA ASN A 476 18.29 -2.45 -10.09
C ASN A 476 16.90 -2.07 -9.59
N LEU A 477 15.93 -2.98 -9.65
CA LEU A 477 14.60 -2.76 -9.11
C LEU A 477 14.63 -2.84 -7.59
N GLY A 478 14.07 -1.82 -6.95
CA GLY A 478 13.74 -1.83 -5.55
C GLY A 478 12.26 -2.18 -5.33
N PRO A 479 11.82 -2.19 -4.05
CA PRO A 479 10.43 -2.42 -3.71
C PRO A 479 9.48 -1.32 -4.19
N ASP A 480 9.99 -0.09 -4.34
CA ASP A 480 9.21 1.09 -4.76
C ASP A 480 8.78 0.99 -6.25
N GLU A 481 9.50 0.21 -7.03
CA GLU A 481 9.21 -0.06 -8.45
C GLU A 481 8.25 -1.24 -8.66
N VAL A 482 7.77 -1.88 -7.59
CA VAL A 482 6.81 -2.98 -7.64
C VAL A 482 5.41 -2.47 -7.29
N ARG A 483 4.46 -2.58 -8.22
CA ARG A 483 3.06 -2.21 -7.98
C ARG A 483 2.18 -3.44 -7.95
N VAL A 484 1.39 -3.57 -6.90
CA VAL A 484 0.43 -4.68 -6.75
C VAL A 484 -0.96 -4.11 -6.83
N VAL A 485 -1.85 -4.68 -7.64
CA VAL A 485 -3.26 -4.27 -7.77
C VAL A 485 -4.18 -5.48 -7.88
N PRO A 486 -5.39 -5.46 -7.29
CA PRO A 486 -6.40 -6.44 -7.60
C PRO A 486 -6.97 -6.19 -9.01
N VAL A 487 -7.45 -7.24 -9.66
CA VAL A 487 -8.17 -7.13 -10.93
C VAL A 487 -9.54 -6.47 -10.68
N PRO A 488 -10.00 -5.53 -11.53
CA PRO A 488 -11.33 -4.95 -11.42
C PRO A 488 -12.40 -6.02 -11.66
N THR A 489 -13.23 -6.28 -10.64
CA THR A 489 -14.32 -7.25 -10.71
C THR A 489 -15.65 -6.64 -10.31
N THR A 490 -16.73 -7.22 -10.82
CA THR A 490 -18.10 -6.95 -10.38
C THR A 490 -18.83 -8.27 -10.14
N VAL A 491 -19.90 -8.23 -9.35
CA VAL A 491 -20.73 -9.41 -9.07
C VAL A 491 -21.98 -9.34 -9.93
N VAL A 492 -22.19 -10.35 -10.75
CA VAL A 492 -23.41 -10.52 -11.55
C VAL A 492 -24.28 -11.60 -10.92
N ILE A 493 -25.52 -11.25 -10.64
CA ILE A 493 -26.52 -12.18 -10.09
C ILE A 493 -27.36 -12.73 -11.25
N THR A 494 -27.33 -14.04 -11.44
CA THR A 494 -28.15 -14.77 -12.42
C THR A 494 -29.05 -15.75 -11.67
N GLY A 495 -30.34 -15.42 -11.52
CA GLY A 495 -31.25 -16.21 -10.69
C GLY A 495 -30.81 -16.20 -9.23
N ASP A 496 -30.63 -17.39 -8.65
CA ASP A 496 -30.16 -17.58 -7.26
C ASP A 496 -28.63 -17.69 -7.15
N SER A 497 -27.89 -17.53 -8.25
CA SER A 497 -26.43 -17.65 -8.28
C SER A 497 -25.76 -16.29 -8.47
N ALA A 498 -24.70 -16.03 -7.71
CA ALA A 498 -23.82 -14.88 -7.90
C ALA A 498 -22.51 -15.35 -8.53
N ALA A 499 -22.05 -14.66 -9.57
CA ALA A 499 -20.77 -14.91 -10.22
C ALA A 499 -19.91 -13.65 -10.18
N VAL A 500 -18.64 -13.80 -9.79
CA VAL A 500 -17.65 -12.74 -9.88
C VAL A 500 -17.15 -12.71 -11.31
N VAL A 501 -17.32 -11.59 -12.02
CA VAL A 501 -16.86 -11.41 -13.40
C VAL A 501 -15.93 -10.21 -13.49
N PRO A 502 -15.05 -10.12 -14.50
CA PRO A 502 -14.29 -8.91 -14.76
C PRO A 502 -15.22 -7.72 -15.01
N ASP A 503 -14.93 -6.57 -14.40
CA ASP A 503 -15.63 -5.33 -14.74
C ASP A 503 -15.13 -4.82 -16.09
N ALA A 504 -15.93 -5.01 -17.15
CA ALA A 504 -15.49 -4.98 -18.54
C ALA A 504 -14.69 -3.72 -18.94
N ALA A 505 -15.11 -2.54 -18.50
CA ALA A 505 -14.45 -1.28 -18.87
C ALA A 505 -13.09 -1.06 -18.16
N PRO A 506 -13.03 -1.06 -16.81
CA PRO A 506 -11.75 -0.93 -16.11
C PRO A 506 -10.83 -2.13 -16.34
N PHE A 507 -11.36 -3.35 -16.45
CA PHE A 507 -10.58 -4.54 -16.81
C PHE A 507 -9.96 -4.40 -18.21
N GLY A 508 -10.76 -4.01 -19.21
CA GLY A 508 -10.26 -3.81 -20.57
C GLY A 508 -9.17 -2.75 -20.66
N THR A 509 -9.28 -1.68 -19.86
CA THR A 509 -8.28 -0.62 -19.77
C THR A 509 -6.99 -1.11 -19.10
N LEU A 510 -7.12 -1.81 -17.97
CA LEU A 510 -5.99 -2.40 -17.25
C LEU A 510 -5.21 -3.40 -18.14
N MET A 511 -5.93 -4.32 -18.80
CA MET A 511 -5.31 -5.28 -19.72
C MET A 511 -4.78 -4.61 -20.99
N GLY A 512 -5.39 -3.51 -21.43
CA GLY A 512 -4.88 -2.67 -22.51
C GLY A 512 -3.50 -2.12 -22.18
N ALA A 513 -3.36 -1.49 -21.00
CA ALA A 513 -2.09 -0.94 -20.53
C ALA A 513 -1.04 -2.03 -20.29
N LEU A 514 -1.46 -3.21 -19.79
CA LEU A 514 -0.59 -4.38 -19.66
C LEU A 514 -0.07 -4.83 -21.04
N ARG A 515 -0.95 -4.95 -22.05
CA ARG A 515 -0.60 -5.34 -23.43
C ARG A 515 0.34 -4.35 -24.14
N THR A 516 0.33 -3.08 -23.74
CA THR A 516 1.19 -2.05 -24.32
C THR A 516 2.42 -1.74 -23.49
N ASP A 517 2.68 -2.47 -22.39
CA ASP A 517 3.78 -2.22 -21.46
C ASP A 517 3.78 -0.78 -20.90
N THR A 518 2.57 -0.20 -20.73
CA THR A 518 2.34 1.14 -20.17
C THR A 518 1.57 1.08 -18.86
N LEU A 519 1.53 -0.09 -18.22
CA LEU A 519 0.78 -0.31 -17.00
C LEU A 519 1.32 0.55 -15.84
N ASP A 520 2.63 0.79 -15.80
CA ASP A 520 3.21 1.68 -14.80
C ASP A 520 2.67 3.12 -14.91
N GLU A 521 2.61 3.66 -16.12
CA GLU A 521 2.08 5.00 -16.37
C GLU A 521 0.59 5.08 -16.03
N TYR A 522 -0.17 4.05 -16.42
CA TYR A 522 -1.59 3.94 -16.11
C TYR A 522 -1.85 3.94 -14.61
N LEU A 523 -1.12 3.12 -13.84
CA LEU A 523 -1.28 3.07 -12.39
C LEU A 523 -0.81 4.34 -11.69
N ALA A 524 0.23 5.00 -12.21
CA ALA A 524 0.73 6.27 -11.68
C ALA A 524 -0.27 7.43 -11.87
N ALA A 525 -1.12 7.36 -12.89
CA ALA A 525 -2.13 8.39 -13.17
C ALA A 525 -3.34 8.37 -12.21
N GLY A 526 -3.46 7.38 -11.33
CA GLY A 526 -4.54 7.26 -10.35
C GLY A 526 -5.93 6.98 -10.95
N PRO A 527 -6.11 5.88 -11.69
CA PRO A 527 -7.36 5.52 -12.37
C PRO A 527 -8.50 5.09 -11.44
#